data_AF-A0A9J6PCR7-F1
#
_entry.id   AF-A0A9J6PCR7-F1
#
_cell.length_a   1.000
_cell.length_b   1.000
_cell.length_c   1.000
_cell.angle_alpha   90.00
_cell.angle_beta   90.00
_cell.angle_gamma   90.00
#
_symmetry.space_group_name_H-M   'P 1'
#
loop_
_entity.id
_entity.type
_entity.pdbx_description
1 polymer ?
#
loop_
_entity_poly.entity_id
_entity_poly.type
_entity_poly.pdbx_seq_one_letter_code
_entity_poly.pdbx_strand_id
1 'polypeptide(L)'
;MQEQQENKAVAEFLVNIKFVWPESVSDETRAELRDRERAYAAELVKKGHLVRMWRVPGRKENWGLWRAKDATELHDVLTSLPVWPYMDLQVHAVAKHPVDPLRHEDL
;
A
#
# COMPACT_ATOMS: atom_id res chain seq x y z
N MET A 1 1.30 19.08 27.24
CA MET A 1 2.55 18.85 26.49
C MET A 1 2.24 17.83 25.42
N GLN A 2 1.57 18.27 24.35
CA GLN A 2 1.46 17.46 23.13
C GLN A 2 2.82 17.59 22.46
N GLU A 3 3.58 16.50 22.50
CA GLU A 3 4.78 16.35 21.70
C GLU A 3 4.45 16.73 20.27
N GLN A 4 5.23 17.65 19.75
CA GLN A 4 5.39 17.90 18.34
C GLN A 4 5.53 16.52 17.68
N GLN A 5 4.45 16.07 17.02
CA GLN A 5 4.51 14.89 16.17
C GLN A 5 5.51 15.27 15.09
N GLU A 6 6.75 14.81 15.28
CA GLU A 6 7.89 15.14 14.43
C GLU A 6 7.44 15.01 12.98
N ASN A 7 7.58 16.10 12.24
CA ASN A 7 7.37 16.16 10.80
C ASN A 7 8.47 15.30 10.14
N LYS A 8 8.42 13.98 10.32
CA LYS A 8 9.27 13.04 9.60
C LYS A 8 8.85 13.17 8.16
N ALA A 9 9.80 13.52 7.30
CA ALA A 9 9.56 13.55 5.87
C ALA A 9 9.02 12.18 5.45
N VAL A 10 7.75 12.15 5.03
CA VAL A 10 7.11 10.95 4.52
C VAL A 10 7.39 10.90 3.02
N ALA A 11 8.10 9.86 2.59
CA ALA A 11 8.32 9.57 1.19
C ALA A 11 7.07 8.90 0.59
N GLU A 12 6.81 9.19 -0.68
CA GLU A 12 5.73 8.58 -1.43
C GLU A 12 6.27 7.52 -2.38
N PHE A 13 5.48 6.46 -2.55
CA PHE A 13 5.80 5.33 -3.38
C PHE A 13 4.60 4.95 -4.23
N LEU A 14 4.83 4.77 -5.52
CA LEU A 14 3.86 4.16 -6.41
C LEU A 14 4.13 2.65 -6.42
N VAL A 15 3.15 1.87 -5.99
CA VAL A 15 3.28 0.42 -5.82
C VAL A 15 2.29 -0.28 -6.75
N ASN A 16 2.79 -1.14 -7.63
CA ASN A 16 1.98 -2.12 -8.33
C ASN A 16 1.98 -3.43 -7.56
N ILE A 17 0.80 -4.01 -7.40
CA ILE A 17 0.63 -5.31 -6.75
C ILE A 17 -0.13 -6.21 -7.71
N LYS A 18 0.51 -7.27 -8.18
CA LYS A 18 -0.11 -8.35 -8.94
C LYS A 18 -0.26 -9.57 -8.05
N PHE A 19 -1.45 -10.16 -8.03
CA PHE A 19 -1.73 -11.34 -7.23
C PHE A 19 -1.52 -12.63 -8.03
N VAL A 20 -0.58 -13.47 -7.57
CA VAL A 20 -0.27 -14.78 -8.15
C VAL A 20 -0.67 -15.85 -7.14
N TRP A 21 -1.83 -16.47 -7.37
CA TRP A 21 -2.37 -17.51 -6.50
C TRP A 21 -1.99 -18.89 -7.03
N PRO A 22 -1.30 -19.73 -6.24
CA PRO A 22 -1.11 -21.13 -6.60
C PRO A 22 -2.44 -21.87 -6.73
N GLU A 23 -2.47 -22.90 -7.58
CA GLU A 23 -3.64 -23.77 -7.76
C GLU A 23 -3.99 -24.56 -6.48
N SER A 24 -3.00 -24.80 -5.62
CA SER A 24 -3.18 -25.48 -4.34
C SER A 24 -3.96 -24.67 -3.30
N VAL A 25 -4.10 -23.35 -3.49
CA VAL A 25 -4.84 -22.50 -2.55
C VAL A 25 -6.33 -22.52 -2.92
N SER A 26 -7.15 -23.07 -2.02
CA SER A 26 -8.60 -23.17 -2.20
C SER A 26 -9.27 -21.79 -2.27
N ASP A 27 -10.45 -21.73 -2.89
CA ASP A 27 -11.21 -20.49 -2.97
C ASP A 27 -11.74 -20.02 -1.61
N GLU A 28 -11.97 -20.94 -0.66
CA GLU A 28 -12.31 -20.62 0.72
C GLU A 28 -11.15 -19.89 1.42
N THR A 29 -9.93 -20.44 1.34
CA THR A 29 -8.73 -19.78 1.88
C THR A 29 -8.49 -18.42 1.22
N ARG A 30 -8.70 -18.30 -0.10
CA ARG A 30 -8.60 -16.99 -0.79
C ARG A 30 -9.64 -15.99 -0.29
N ALA A 31 -10.86 -16.43 0.02
CA ALA A 31 -11.91 -15.57 0.55
C ALA A 31 -11.57 -15.08 1.97
N GLU A 32 -11.16 -15.99 2.87
CA GLU A 32 -10.74 -15.65 4.23
C GLU A 32 -9.56 -14.66 4.24
N LEU A 33 -8.55 -14.91 3.40
CA LEU A 33 -7.40 -14.02 3.25
C LEU A 33 -7.82 -12.64 2.77
N ARG A 34 -8.73 -12.57 1.78
CA ARG A 34 -9.23 -11.29 1.27
C ARG A 34 -9.97 -10.48 2.33
N ASP A 35 -10.71 -11.14 3.21
CA ASP A 35 -11.47 -10.45 4.26
C ASP A 35 -10.53 -9.90 5.34
N ARG A 36 -9.53 -10.69 5.74
CA ARG A 36 -8.44 -10.23 6.62
C ARG A 36 -7.65 -9.09 5.99
N GLU A 37 -7.32 -9.21 4.71
CA GLU A 37 -6.61 -8.19 3.94
C GLU A 37 -7.39 -6.87 3.92
N ARG A 38 -8.70 -6.93 3.67
CA ARG A 38 -9.56 -5.74 3.66
C ARG A 38 -9.56 -5.04 5.02
N ALA A 39 -9.67 -5.81 6.10
CA ALA A 39 -9.64 -5.25 7.45
C ALA A 39 -8.29 -4.58 7.75
N TYR A 40 -7.19 -5.25 7.40
CA TYR A 40 -5.84 -4.72 7.64
C TYR A 40 -5.54 -3.49 6.77
N ALA A 41 -5.93 -3.51 5.49
CA ALA A 41 -5.79 -2.36 4.60
C ALA A 41 -6.57 -1.14 5.11
N ALA A 42 -7.74 -1.33 5.72
CA ALA A 42 -8.48 -0.23 6.34
C ALA A 42 -7.71 0.41 7.51
N GLU A 43 -6.95 -0.37 8.28
CA GLU A 43 -6.06 0.17 9.32
C GLU A 43 -4.87 0.93 8.71
N LEU A 44 -4.32 0.46 7.60
CA LEU A 44 -3.24 1.17 6.89
C LEU A 44 -3.72 2.49 6.28
N VAL A 45 -4.98 2.57 5.84
CA VAL A 45 -5.61 3.84 5.44
C VAL A 45 -5.71 4.79 6.64
N LYS A 46 -6.20 4.31 7.79
CA LYS A 46 -6.29 5.13 9.02
C LYS A 46 -4.93 5.65 9.50
N LYS A 47 -3.87 4.86 9.32
CA LYS A 47 -2.49 5.23 9.65
C LYS A 47 -1.83 6.13 8.59
N GLY A 48 -2.49 6.37 7.46
CA GLY A 48 -1.96 7.20 6.37
C GLY A 48 -0.91 6.52 5.49
N HIS A 49 -0.68 5.20 5.64
CA HIS A 49 0.25 4.45 4.79
C HIS A 49 -0.33 4.19 3.40
N LEU A 50 -1.62 3.84 3.32
CA LEU A 50 -2.30 3.65 2.03
C LEU A 50 -3.14 4.89 1.70
N VAL A 51 -2.68 5.69 0.74
CA VAL A 51 -3.28 6.99 0.40
C VAL A 51 -4.33 6.85 -0.69
N ARG A 52 -4.02 6.13 -1.76
CA ARG A 52 -4.93 5.90 -2.90
C ARG A 52 -4.72 4.51 -3.47
N MET A 53 -5.78 3.96 -4.06
CA MET A 53 -5.77 2.64 -4.67
C MET A 53 -6.62 2.64 -5.93
N TRP A 54 -6.11 2.02 -6.99
CA TRP A 54 -6.78 1.84 -8.27
C TRP A 54 -6.68 0.41 -8.74
N ARG A 55 -7.76 -0.11 -9.33
CA ARG A 55 -7.77 -1.43 -9.96
C ARG A 55 -7.23 -1.35 -11.37
N VAL A 56 -6.42 -2.32 -11.79
CA VAL A 56 -6.11 -2.52 -13.21
C VAL A 56 -7.26 -3.29 -13.86
N PRO A 57 -8.01 -2.71 -14.82
CA PRO A 57 -9.16 -3.37 -15.44
C PRO A 57 -8.78 -4.70 -16.09
N GLY A 58 -9.59 -5.74 -15.85
CA GLY A 58 -9.36 -7.08 -16.40
C GLY A 58 -8.23 -7.89 -15.75
N ARG A 59 -7.52 -7.34 -14.75
CA ARG A 59 -6.41 -8.03 -14.07
C ARG A 59 -6.64 -8.20 -12.57
N LYS A 60 -6.00 -9.22 -11.98
CA LYS A 60 -5.86 -9.38 -10.52
C LYS A 60 -4.69 -8.53 -10.04
N GLU A 61 -4.77 -7.23 -10.29
CA GLU A 61 -3.67 -6.30 -10.14
C GLU A 61 -4.20 -4.93 -9.72
N ASN A 62 -3.42 -4.19 -8.94
CA ASN A 62 -3.72 -2.83 -8.52
C ASN A 62 -2.49 -1.93 -8.55
N TRP A 63 -2.75 -0.64 -8.63
CA TRP A 63 -1.77 0.41 -8.33
C TRP A 63 -2.21 1.12 -7.06
N GLY A 64 -1.27 1.40 -6.17
CA GLY A 64 -1.49 2.18 -4.97
C GLY A 64 -0.47 3.30 -4.81
N LEU A 65 -0.92 4.42 -4.25
CA LEU A 65 -0.04 5.45 -3.71
C LEU A 65 0.14 5.19 -2.22
N TRP A 66 1.39 4.94 -1.83
CA TRP A 66 1.77 4.56 -0.47
C TRP A 66 2.72 5.59 0.14
N ARG A 67 2.69 5.67 1.47
CA ARG A 67 3.48 6.59 2.28
C ARG A 67 4.23 5.84 3.37
N ALA A 68 5.51 6.13 3.49
CA ALA A 68 6.39 5.63 4.54
C ALA A 68 7.56 6.61 4.73
N LYS A 69 8.23 6.57 5.87
CA LYS A 69 9.46 7.32 6.16
C LYS A 69 10.55 7.02 5.14
N ASP A 70 10.71 5.75 4.76
CA ASP A 70 11.72 5.27 3.82
C ASP A 70 11.33 3.92 3.22
N ALA A 71 12.16 3.39 2.32
CA ALA A 71 11.92 2.11 1.67
C ALA A 71 11.90 0.92 2.63
N THR A 72 12.57 1.02 3.79
CA THR A 72 12.58 -0.04 4.81
C THR A 72 11.23 -0.10 5.51
N GLU A 73 10.70 1.03 5.97
CA GLU A 73 9.35 1.04 6.56
C GLU A 73 8.29 0.61 5.55
N LEU A 74 8.41 1.02 4.27
CA LEU A 74 7.50 0.55 3.23
C LEU A 74 7.56 -0.98 3.10
N HIS A 75 8.76 -1.57 3.09
CA HIS A 75 8.92 -3.02 3.04
C HIS A 75 8.22 -3.70 4.22
N ASP A 76 8.41 -3.21 5.44
CA ASP A 76 7.77 -3.75 6.63
C ASP A 76 6.24 -3.66 6.54
N VAL A 77 5.72 -2.54 6.05
CA VAL A 77 4.27 -2.37 5.81
C VAL A 77 3.76 -3.35 4.76
N LEU A 78 4.41 -3.47 3.61
CA LEU A 78 3.95 -4.35 2.52
C LEU A 78 4.05 -5.84 2.90
N THR A 79 5.10 -6.23 3.61
CA THR A 79 5.29 -7.63 4.04
C THR A 79 4.41 -8.03 5.22
N SER A 80 3.85 -7.05 5.95
CA SER A 80 2.86 -7.30 7.00
C SER A 80 1.45 -7.61 6.47
N LEU A 81 1.19 -7.38 5.19
CA LEU A 81 -0.09 -7.67 4.56
C LEU A 81 -0.37 -9.19 4.59
N PRO A 82 -1.56 -9.63 5.05
CA PRO A 82 -1.94 -11.05 5.04
C PRO A 82 -1.73 -11.79 3.71
N VAL A 83 -1.87 -11.10 2.57
CA VAL A 83 -1.70 -11.69 1.24
C VAL A 83 -0.29 -11.54 0.65
N TRP A 84 0.67 -10.96 1.38
CA TRP A 84 2.07 -10.79 0.94
C TRP A 84 2.67 -12.03 0.25
N PRO A 85 2.50 -13.28 0.76
CA PRO A 85 3.06 -14.46 0.11
C PRO A 85 2.61 -14.71 -1.33
N TYR A 86 1.55 -14.04 -1.78
CA TYR A 86 0.93 -14.19 -3.09
C TYR A 86 1.07 -12.94 -3.96
N MET A 87 1.88 -11.96 -3.53
CA MET A 87 2.10 -10.71 -4.24
C MET A 87 3.37 -10.77 -5.09
N ASP A 88 3.25 -10.28 -6.31
CA ASP A 88 4.36 -9.86 -7.18
C ASP A 88 4.33 -8.32 -7.23
N LEU A 89 5.40 -7.69 -6.73
CA LEU A 89 5.43 -6.25 -6.45
C LEU A 89 6.37 -5.50 -7.40
N GLN A 90 5.93 -4.32 -7.83
CA GLN A 90 6.82 -3.29 -8.38
C GLN A 90 6.68 -2.03 -7.56
N VAL A 91 7.81 -1.46 -7.10
CA VAL A 91 7.84 -0.30 -6.22
C VAL A 91 8.66 0.80 -6.87
N HIS A 92 8.08 2.00 -6.96
CA HIS A 92 8.74 3.19 -7.46
C HIS A 92 8.70 4.29 -6.41
N ALA A 93 9.86 4.71 -5.91
CA ALA A 93 9.95 5.96 -5.15
C ALA A 93 9.64 7.13 -6.10
N VAL A 94 8.80 8.07 -5.65
CA VAL A 94 8.44 9.24 -6.44
C VAL A 94 8.98 10.52 -5.79
N ALA A 95 9.40 11.48 -6.62
CA ALA A 95 9.81 12.80 -6.18
C ALA A 95 8.63 13.77 -6.23
N LYS A 96 8.65 14.80 -5.39
CA LYS A 96 7.68 15.90 -5.46
C LYS A 96 7.81 16.62 -6.80
N HIS A 97 6.70 16.85 -7.47
CA HIS A 97 6.66 17.60 -8.72
C HIS A 97 6.22 19.05 -8.43
N PRO A 98 6.91 20.09 -8.95
CA PRO A 98 6.60 21.48 -8.63
C PRO A 98 5.24 21.97 -9.12
N VAL A 99 4.60 21.22 -10.02
CA VAL A 99 3.25 21.51 -10.55
C VAL A 99 2.26 20.39 -10.27
N ASP A 100 2.46 19.62 -9.20
CA ASP A 100 1.43 18.67 -8.73
C ASP A 100 0.13 19.45 -8.42
N PRO A 101 -1.01 19.07 -9.03
CA PRO A 101 -2.28 19.78 -8.82
C PRO A 101 -2.83 19.63 -7.39
N LEU A 102 -2.38 18.64 -6.63
CA LEU A 102 -2.70 18.49 -5.22
C LEU A 102 -1.48 18.90 -4.41
N ARG A 103 -1.60 19.86 -3.49
CA ARG A 103 -0.48 20.10 -2.59
C ARG A 103 -0.37 18.91 -1.67
N HIS A 104 0.86 18.53 -1.36
CA HIS A 104 1.15 17.43 -0.42
C HIS A 104 0.55 17.68 0.99
N GLU A 105 0.15 18.92 1.27
CA GLU A 105 -0.53 19.42 2.48
C GLU A 105 -2.04 19.12 2.47
N ASP A 106 -2.62 18.88 1.30
CA ASP A 106 -4.06 18.65 1.08
C ASP A 106 -4.45 17.16 1.16
N LEU A 107 -3.48 16.28 1.44
CA LEU A 107 -3.59 14.81 1.49
C LEU A 107 -3.16 14.26 2.85
#